data_AF-A0A1B8CTW4-F1
#
_entry.id   AF-A0A1B8CTW4-F1
#
_cell.length_a   1.000
_cell.length_b   1.000
_cell.length_c   1.000
_cell.angle_alpha   90.00
_cell.angle_beta   90.00
_cell.angle_gamma   90.00
#
_symmetry.space_group_name_H-M   'P 1'
#
loop_
_entity.id
_entity.type
_entity.pdbx_description
1 polymer ?
#
loop_
_entity_poly.entity_id
_entity_poly.type
_entity_poly.pdbx_seq_one_letter_code
_entity_poly.pdbx_strand_id
1 'polypeptide(L)'
;MALSTKTSGFFALNRTKVILFAGLVAIWTIAGLFPRYQETLQEQLTRTRQKLPSIKVEFHPESDPLTAYDPTKLALLIEGRAKPHLVPQILHMISVVPPEWRFLFIGTNKSVAADGRGFAIKHQQAAGKLDLMVVPKPWEIKNKEHVWRMLTDSHFYTDLIPGVEWIMKYESDSIMCSNSKDSLNDWLRYDWAAAPRSNTDTFAGYGGLAVRRVAAIKRVLEFQTRGGDPVPEDEWFGKRISAMPDFKVASGLDAKHFSVEDVYNEAPMGYHLRDGAGKLPPGVWKNSDQRARILKYCPEIAIILPMKLERERAASLALEKAEAEKSRIKIEEKKKLAQAEAERVLEEERKKKEAGIPTEEEEAKKKEEERKKQETELTSKVNKEQAENAEEEAKKKAEEDEKKSSS
;
A
#
# COMPACT_ATOMS: atom_id res chain seq x y z
N MET A 1 -10.94 -95.62 58.79
CA MET A 1 -10.02 -96.65 58.25
C MET A 1 -8.95 -95.94 57.45
N ALA A 2 -7.70 -96.34 57.66
CA ALA A 2 -6.49 -95.68 57.17
C ALA A 2 -6.40 -95.67 55.63
N LEU A 3 -5.86 -94.58 55.06
CA LEU A 3 -5.28 -94.58 53.72
C LEU A 3 -3.88 -93.95 53.76
N SER A 4 -2.95 -94.89 53.74
CA SER A 4 -1.51 -94.87 53.42
C SER A 4 -0.97 -93.62 52.69
N THR A 5 0.06 -93.03 53.28
CA THR A 5 1.02 -92.17 52.58
C THR A 5 2.15 -93.04 52.01
N LYS A 6 2.35 -93.00 50.69
CA LYS A 6 3.62 -93.40 50.05
C LYS A 6 4.41 -92.13 49.71
N THR A 7 5.51 -91.96 50.43
CA THR A 7 6.54 -90.94 50.22
C THR A 7 7.34 -91.23 48.94
N SER A 8 7.35 -90.29 48.00
CA SER A 8 8.26 -90.29 46.85
C SER A 8 9.50 -89.45 47.17
N GLY A 9 10.68 -90.06 47.06
CA GLY A 9 11.98 -89.47 47.39
C GLY A 9 12.37 -88.23 46.57
N PHE A 10 13.10 -87.33 47.22
CA PHE A 10 13.41 -85.95 46.82
C PHE A 10 14.50 -85.77 45.74
N PHE A 11 15.06 -86.83 45.14
CA PHE A 11 16.26 -86.74 44.29
C PHE A 11 16.09 -87.29 42.85
N ALA A 12 15.05 -86.84 42.13
CA ALA A 12 14.98 -86.99 40.67
C ALA A 12 15.12 -85.62 39.99
N LEU A 13 16.25 -85.40 39.29
CA LEU A 13 16.58 -84.16 38.59
C LEU A 13 15.85 -84.12 37.23
N ASN A 14 14.62 -83.57 37.20
CA ASN A 14 13.88 -83.34 35.97
C ASN A 14 14.42 -82.10 35.22
N ARG A 15 14.46 -82.15 33.87
CA ARG A 15 14.90 -81.04 32.99
C ARG A 15 14.26 -79.69 33.35
N THR A 16 13.02 -79.70 33.82
CA THR A 16 12.30 -78.51 34.29
C THR A 16 12.92 -77.86 35.53
N LYS A 17 13.45 -78.64 36.48
CA LYS A 17 14.16 -78.12 37.66
C LYS A 17 15.49 -77.46 37.28
N VAL A 18 16.18 -78.00 36.28
CA VAL A 18 17.44 -77.42 35.76
C VAL A 18 17.17 -76.09 35.05
N ILE A 19 16.11 -76.00 34.25
CA ILE A 19 15.71 -74.75 33.58
C ILE A 19 15.29 -73.69 34.60
N LEU A 20 14.52 -74.07 35.62
CA LEU A 20 14.13 -73.16 36.70
C LEU A 20 15.36 -72.65 37.46
N PHE A 21 16.33 -73.53 37.77
CA PHE A 21 17.56 -73.13 38.45
C PHE A 21 18.41 -72.20 37.57
N ALA A 22 18.56 -72.51 36.28
CA ALA A 22 19.27 -71.64 35.33
C ALA A 22 18.58 -70.27 35.17
N GLY A 23 17.25 -70.24 35.11
CA GLY A 23 16.48 -68.99 35.08
C GLY A 23 16.66 -68.17 36.36
N LEU A 24 16.69 -68.83 37.52
CA LEU A 24 16.87 -68.17 38.81
C LEU A 24 18.28 -67.59 38.92
N VAL A 25 19.31 -68.31 38.46
CA VAL A 25 20.69 -67.79 38.35
C VAL A 25 20.74 -66.60 37.40
N ALA A 26 20.11 -66.67 36.22
CA ALA A 26 20.08 -65.56 35.27
C ALA A 26 19.42 -64.31 35.89
N ILE A 27 18.27 -64.45 36.55
CA ILE A 27 17.60 -63.35 37.24
C ILE A 27 18.49 -62.76 38.34
N TRP A 28 19.17 -63.61 39.11
CA TRP A 28 20.08 -63.16 40.17
C TRP A 28 21.30 -62.42 39.62
N THR A 29 21.85 -62.89 38.49
CA THR A 29 22.96 -62.19 37.81
C THR A 29 22.53 -60.84 37.25
N ILE A 30 21.34 -60.74 36.66
CA ILE A 30 20.79 -59.47 36.14
C ILE A 30 20.51 -58.52 37.30
N ALA A 31 19.90 -59.01 38.39
CA ALA A 31 19.63 -58.23 39.58
C ALA A 31 20.92 -57.74 40.28
N GLY A 32 22.00 -58.54 40.26
CA GLY A 32 23.31 -58.13 40.77
C GLY A 32 24.05 -57.11 39.89
N LEU A 33 23.75 -57.06 38.59
CA LEU A 33 24.32 -56.10 37.65
C LEU A 33 23.55 -54.77 37.61
N PHE A 34 22.27 -54.78 38.00
CA PHE A 34 21.39 -53.61 37.99
C PHE A 34 21.91 -52.41 38.81
N PRO A 35 22.47 -52.59 40.04
CA PRO A 35 23.01 -51.48 40.82
C PRO A 35 24.19 -50.79 40.14
N ARG A 36 25.06 -51.56 39.44
CA ARG A 36 26.20 -51.00 38.71
C ARG A 36 25.76 -50.21 37.48
N TYR A 37 24.70 -50.66 36.82
CA TYR A 37 24.16 -49.97 35.64
C TYR A 37 23.39 -48.70 36.02
N GLN A 38 22.75 -48.66 37.20
CA GLN A 38 22.06 -47.47 37.70
C GLN A 38 23.00 -46.27 37.87
N GLU A 39 24.19 -46.46 38.44
CA GLU A 39 25.14 -45.35 38.62
C GLU A 39 25.61 -44.80 37.27
N THR A 40 25.97 -45.68 36.33
CA THR A 40 26.38 -45.25 34.97
C THR A 40 25.26 -44.54 34.20
N LEU A 41 24.00 -44.98 34.36
CA LEU A 41 22.85 -44.32 33.75
C LEU A 41 22.59 -42.95 34.37
N GLN A 42 22.71 -42.82 35.69
CA GLN A 42 22.56 -41.54 36.39
C GLN A 42 23.65 -40.55 35.95
N GLU A 43 24.88 -41.01 35.78
CA GLU A 43 26.00 -40.19 35.31
C GLU A 43 25.82 -39.74 33.86
N GLN A 44 25.30 -40.61 32.98
CA GLN A 44 24.95 -40.25 31.60
C GLN A 44 23.79 -39.23 31.55
N LEU A 45 22.79 -39.40 32.43
CA LEU A 45 21.65 -38.48 32.54
C LEU A 45 22.07 -37.10 33.06
N THR A 46 22.92 -37.03 34.09
CA THR A 46 23.42 -35.75 34.62
C THR A 46 24.29 -35.03 33.60
N ARG A 47 25.16 -35.75 32.87
CA ARG A 47 25.98 -35.19 31.80
C ARG A 47 25.14 -34.64 30.64
N THR A 48 24.07 -35.35 30.26
CA THR A 48 23.11 -34.87 29.25
C THR A 48 22.34 -33.65 29.74
N ARG A 49 21.94 -33.63 31.03
CA ARG A 49 21.25 -32.50 31.65
C ARG A 49 22.12 -31.24 31.75
N GLN A 50 23.43 -31.39 31.98
CA GLN A 50 24.38 -30.28 31.98
C GLN A 50 24.63 -29.70 30.57
N LYS A 51 24.45 -30.49 29.51
CA LYS A 51 24.59 -30.03 28.11
C LYS A 51 23.34 -29.32 27.57
N LEU A 52 22.22 -29.43 28.27
CA LEU A 52 21.02 -28.67 27.91
C LEU A 52 21.23 -27.22 28.34
N PRO A 53 21.16 -26.24 27.42
CA PRO A 53 21.16 -24.84 27.82
C PRO A 53 19.96 -24.61 28.75
N SER A 54 20.21 -24.03 29.92
CA SER A 54 19.13 -23.63 30.81
C SER A 54 18.40 -22.45 30.19
N ILE A 55 17.35 -22.72 29.41
CA ILE A 55 16.44 -21.69 28.95
C ILE A 55 15.64 -21.26 30.18
N LYS A 56 16.09 -20.18 30.82
CA LYS A 56 15.27 -19.46 31.79
C LYS A 56 14.20 -18.74 30.99
N VAL A 57 13.04 -19.36 30.86
CA VAL A 57 11.85 -18.66 30.35
C VAL A 57 11.39 -17.74 31.47
N GLU A 58 11.75 -16.46 31.40
CA GLU A 58 11.15 -15.43 32.24
C GLU A 58 9.70 -15.23 31.76
N PHE A 59 8.80 -16.07 32.29
CA PHE A 59 7.38 -15.80 32.23
C PHE A 59 7.11 -14.64 33.18
N HIS A 60 6.84 -13.45 32.63
CA HIS A 60 6.24 -12.33 33.36
C HIS A 60 4.71 -12.48 33.26
N PRO A 61 4.01 -13.11 34.22
CA PRO A 61 2.59 -13.42 34.09
C PRO A 61 1.70 -12.22 34.41
N GLU A 62 2.28 -11.12 34.89
CA GLU A 62 1.58 -9.96 35.47
C GLU A 62 2.09 -8.61 34.91
N SER A 63 2.58 -8.55 33.67
CA SER A 63 2.59 -7.25 32.99
C SER A 63 1.14 -6.91 32.68
N ASP A 64 0.61 -5.81 33.24
CA ASP A 64 -0.69 -5.27 32.82
C ASP A 64 -0.67 -5.18 31.29
N PRO A 65 -1.57 -5.87 30.55
CA PRO A 65 -1.57 -5.86 29.10
C PRO A 65 -1.64 -4.44 28.52
N LEU A 66 -2.14 -3.47 29.28
CA LEU A 66 -2.16 -2.05 28.90
C LEU A 66 -0.78 -1.38 28.94
N THR A 67 0.18 -1.93 29.69
CA THR A 67 1.56 -1.43 29.80
C THR A 67 2.54 -2.14 28.86
N ALA A 68 2.09 -3.20 28.19
CA ALA A 68 2.93 -3.99 27.28
C ALA A 68 3.25 -3.27 25.95
N TYR A 69 2.50 -2.21 25.63
CA TYR A 69 2.58 -1.47 24.36
C TYR A 69 2.84 0.01 24.61
N ASP A 70 3.35 0.69 23.59
CA ASP A 70 3.59 2.13 23.64
C ASP A 70 2.24 2.88 23.53
N PRO A 71 1.81 3.62 24.58
CA PRO A 71 0.54 4.34 24.55
C PRO A 71 0.53 5.49 23.54
N THR A 72 1.70 5.92 23.05
CA THR A 72 1.82 7.00 22.08
C THR A 72 1.59 6.54 20.64
N LYS A 73 1.60 5.23 20.37
CA LYS A 73 1.54 4.67 19.00
C LYS A 73 0.29 3.82 18.77
N LEU A 74 -0.52 4.23 17.79
CA LEU A 74 -1.82 3.60 17.50
C LEU A 74 -1.99 3.27 16.02
N ALA A 75 -2.29 2.01 15.72
CA ALA A 75 -2.78 1.56 14.43
C ALA A 75 -4.32 1.61 14.41
N LEU A 76 -4.89 2.48 13.57
CA LEU A 76 -6.31 2.79 13.54
C LEU A 76 -6.99 2.25 12.28
N LEU A 77 -8.03 1.43 12.47
CA LEU A 77 -8.93 0.98 11.42
C LEU A 77 -10.36 1.39 11.73
N ILE A 78 -11.00 2.13 10.83
CA ILE A 78 -12.40 2.55 10.95
C ILE A 78 -13.20 1.90 9.82
N GLU A 79 -14.07 0.95 10.15
CA GLU A 79 -14.90 0.28 9.15
C GLU A 79 -16.29 -0.07 9.70
N GLY A 80 -17.32 0.53 9.10
CA GLY A 80 -18.70 0.32 9.48
C GLY A 80 -19.32 -0.94 8.87
N ARG A 81 -18.74 -1.49 7.81
CA ARG A 81 -19.25 -2.64 7.06
C ARG A 81 -18.58 -3.94 7.54
N ALA A 82 -19.39 -4.93 7.87
CA ALA A 82 -18.90 -6.29 8.10
C ALA A 82 -18.38 -6.90 6.77
N LYS A 83 -17.07 -6.88 6.58
CA LYS A 83 -16.38 -7.43 5.40
C LYS A 83 -15.63 -8.70 5.81
N PRO A 84 -15.72 -9.79 5.03
CA PRO A 84 -15.17 -11.09 5.42
C PRO A 84 -13.64 -11.10 5.54
N HIS A 85 -12.95 -10.22 4.80
CA HIS A 85 -11.49 -10.14 4.80
C HIS A 85 -10.91 -9.24 5.91
N LEU A 86 -11.72 -8.58 6.74
CA LEU A 86 -11.20 -7.71 7.80
C LEU A 86 -10.42 -8.48 8.85
N VAL A 87 -10.95 -9.61 9.33
CA VAL A 87 -10.25 -10.44 10.31
C VAL A 87 -8.85 -10.87 9.82
N PRO A 88 -8.69 -11.50 8.64
CA PRO A 88 -7.35 -11.83 8.16
C PRO A 88 -6.48 -10.60 7.88
N GLN A 89 -7.07 -9.49 7.41
CA GLN A 89 -6.35 -8.23 7.21
C GLN A 89 -5.78 -7.67 8.53
N ILE A 90 -6.60 -7.58 9.58
CA ILE A 90 -6.18 -7.08 10.91
C ILE A 90 -5.06 -7.96 11.47
N LEU A 91 -5.22 -9.29 11.41
CA LEU A 91 -4.21 -10.22 11.90
C LEU A 91 -2.89 -10.11 11.13
N HIS A 92 -2.97 -9.94 9.81
CA HIS A 92 -1.79 -9.66 8.98
C HIS A 92 -1.10 -8.36 9.41
N MET A 93 -1.87 -7.27 9.54
CA MET A 93 -1.31 -5.98 9.95
C MET A 93 -0.66 -6.06 11.35
N ILE A 94 -1.27 -6.75 12.31
CA ILE A 94 -0.68 -7.00 13.64
C ILE A 94 0.66 -7.72 13.55
N SER A 95 0.83 -8.62 12.57
CA SER A 95 2.07 -9.38 12.40
C SER A 95 3.20 -8.61 11.71
N VAL A 96 2.87 -7.61 10.88
CA VAL A 96 3.84 -6.83 10.10
C VAL A 96 4.24 -5.53 10.79
N VAL A 97 3.28 -4.88 11.46
CA VAL A 97 3.52 -3.64 12.19
C VAL A 97 4.39 -3.93 13.43
N PRO A 98 5.32 -3.03 13.81
CA PRO A 98 6.19 -3.24 14.96
C PRO A 98 5.41 -3.55 16.26
N PRO A 99 5.96 -4.43 17.12
CA PRO A 99 5.23 -5.04 18.22
C PRO A 99 4.76 -4.04 19.29
N GLU A 100 5.33 -2.84 19.37
CA GLU A 100 4.94 -1.82 20.33
C GLU A 100 3.65 -1.07 19.96
N TRP A 101 3.19 -1.15 18.71
CA TRP A 101 1.99 -0.43 18.25
C TRP A 101 0.72 -1.12 18.72
N ARG A 102 -0.19 -0.39 19.37
CA ARG A 102 -1.52 -0.91 19.70
C ARG A 102 -2.47 -0.77 18.51
N PHE A 103 -3.46 -1.65 18.38
CA PHE A 103 -4.48 -1.58 17.35
C PHE A 103 -5.83 -1.17 17.93
N LEU A 104 -6.52 -0.25 17.25
CA LEU A 104 -7.89 0.14 17.56
C LEU A 104 -8.76 -0.01 16.31
N PHE A 105 -9.79 -0.83 16.45
CA PHE A 105 -10.85 -0.99 15.46
C PHE A 105 -12.10 -0.25 15.91
N ILE A 106 -12.56 0.71 15.11
CA ILE A 106 -13.82 1.42 15.35
C ILE A 106 -14.83 1.03 14.27
N GLY A 107 -15.97 0.49 14.68
CA GLY A 107 -16.98 0.02 13.75
C GLY A 107 -18.41 0.27 14.21
N THR A 108 -19.38 -0.16 13.40
CA THR A 108 -20.77 -0.26 13.81
C THR A 108 -20.97 -1.49 14.70
N ASN A 109 -22.09 -1.56 15.43
CA ASN A 109 -22.49 -2.76 16.18
C ASN A 109 -22.38 -4.05 15.33
N LYS A 110 -22.78 -3.98 14.05
CA LYS A 110 -22.72 -5.12 13.13
C LYS A 110 -21.28 -5.51 12.76
N SER A 111 -20.42 -4.52 12.49
CA SER A 111 -19.02 -4.73 12.13
C SER A 111 -18.24 -5.33 13.30
N VAL A 112 -18.32 -4.68 14.46
CA VAL A 112 -17.66 -5.13 15.70
C VAL A 112 -18.12 -6.52 16.11
N ALA A 113 -19.43 -6.79 16.04
CA ALA A 113 -19.95 -8.12 16.36
C ALA A 113 -19.57 -9.19 15.32
N ALA A 114 -19.24 -8.84 14.08
CA ALA A 114 -18.76 -9.79 13.09
C ALA A 114 -17.28 -10.14 13.33
N ASP A 115 -16.43 -9.12 13.50
CA ASP A 115 -14.99 -9.29 13.67
C ASP A 115 -14.65 -9.90 15.04
N GLY A 116 -15.35 -9.45 16.10
CA GLY A 116 -15.17 -9.94 17.47
C GLY A 116 -15.59 -11.40 17.70
N ARG A 117 -16.22 -12.07 16.72
CA ARG A 117 -16.48 -13.52 16.80
C ARG A 117 -15.23 -14.36 16.58
N GLY A 118 -14.24 -13.84 15.85
CA GLY A 118 -13.03 -14.57 15.51
C GLY A 118 -12.21 -14.92 16.76
N PHE A 119 -11.84 -16.19 16.91
CA PHE A 119 -11.02 -16.64 18.04
C PHE A 119 -9.67 -15.90 18.11
N ALA A 120 -9.01 -15.72 16.96
CA ALA A 120 -7.76 -15.00 16.87
C ALA A 120 -7.89 -13.52 17.29
N ILE A 121 -9.01 -12.87 16.93
CA ILE A 121 -9.30 -11.49 17.35
C ILE A 121 -9.47 -11.43 18.88
N LYS A 122 -10.26 -12.34 19.47
CA LYS A 122 -10.42 -12.42 20.93
C LYS A 122 -9.10 -12.64 21.66
N HIS A 123 -8.21 -13.43 21.08
CA HIS A 123 -6.87 -13.64 21.64
C HIS A 123 -6.05 -12.34 21.63
N GLN A 124 -6.08 -11.57 20.53
CA GLN A 124 -5.40 -10.27 20.46
C GLN A 124 -6.02 -9.23 21.41
N GLN A 125 -7.33 -9.28 21.65
CA GLN A 125 -7.99 -8.47 22.67
C GLN A 125 -7.53 -8.84 24.09
N ALA A 126 -7.48 -10.14 24.41
CA ALA A 126 -7.01 -10.62 25.71
C ALA A 126 -5.53 -10.27 25.95
N ALA A 127 -4.73 -10.20 24.88
CA ALA A 127 -3.34 -9.76 24.93
C ALA A 127 -3.16 -8.23 24.98
N GLY A 128 -4.25 -7.44 24.99
CA GLY A 128 -4.23 -5.97 24.97
C GLY A 128 -3.76 -5.34 23.65
N LYS A 129 -3.47 -6.16 22.62
CA LYS A 129 -2.90 -5.71 21.35
C LYS A 129 -3.94 -5.02 20.47
N LEU A 130 -5.20 -5.48 20.52
CA LEU A 130 -6.30 -5.01 19.69
C LEU A 130 -7.51 -4.65 20.54
N ASP A 131 -8.02 -3.45 20.36
CA ASP A 131 -9.32 -3.04 20.91
C ASP A 131 -10.37 -3.01 19.81
N LEU A 132 -11.57 -3.50 20.12
CA LEU A 132 -12.75 -3.27 19.29
C LEU A 132 -13.70 -2.33 20.01
N MET A 133 -14.04 -1.25 19.33
CA MET A 133 -14.91 -0.21 19.84
C MET A 133 -16.08 0.01 18.87
N VAL A 134 -17.28 0.08 19.44
CA VAL A 134 -18.44 0.61 18.70
C VAL A 134 -18.32 2.12 18.67
N VAL A 135 -18.49 2.72 17.49
CA VAL A 135 -18.45 4.18 17.33
C VAL A 135 -19.33 4.88 18.38
N PRO A 136 -18.76 5.77 19.21
CA PRO A 136 -19.52 6.47 20.22
C PRO A 136 -20.29 7.64 19.60
N LYS A 137 -21.39 8.03 20.24
CA LYS A 137 -22.13 9.25 19.86
C LYS A 137 -21.26 10.48 20.19
N PRO A 138 -21.30 11.56 19.38
CA PRO A 138 -22.27 11.85 18.31
C PRO A 138 -21.90 11.33 16.92
N TRP A 139 -20.78 10.62 16.76
CA TRP A 139 -20.32 10.17 15.45
C TRP A 139 -21.13 8.97 14.93
N GLU A 140 -21.15 8.83 13.60
CA GLU A 140 -21.78 7.72 12.90
C GLU A 140 -20.84 7.21 11.80
N ILE A 141 -21.03 5.98 11.32
CA ILE A 141 -20.24 5.40 10.21
C ILE A 141 -21.19 4.82 9.17
N LYS A 142 -21.86 5.69 8.39
CA LYS A 142 -22.76 5.28 7.30
C LYS A 142 -22.11 5.37 5.92
N ASN A 143 -21.31 6.41 5.71
CA ASN A 143 -20.61 6.68 4.46
C ASN A 143 -19.20 7.21 4.76
N LYS A 144 -18.39 7.42 3.71
CA LYS A 144 -17.02 7.95 3.85
C LYS A 144 -16.99 9.36 4.47
N GLU A 145 -17.95 10.21 4.12
CA GLU A 145 -18.04 11.57 4.65
C GLU A 145 -18.20 11.56 6.18
N HIS A 146 -19.00 10.67 6.75
CA HIS A 146 -19.11 10.58 8.21
C HIS A 146 -17.78 10.21 8.88
N VAL A 147 -16.98 9.33 8.28
CA VAL A 147 -15.63 9.00 8.77
C VAL A 147 -14.72 10.22 8.66
N TRP A 148 -14.76 10.93 7.53
CA TRP A 148 -13.98 12.14 7.33
C TRP A 148 -14.34 13.23 8.35
N ARG A 149 -15.63 13.44 8.66
CA ARG A 149 -16.09 14.39 9.68
C ARG A 149 -15.60 14.02 11.07
N MET A 150 -15.65 12.74 11.42
CA MET A 150 -15.13 12.24 12.69
C MET A 150 -13.61 12.48 12.81
N LEU A 151 -12.85 12.21 11.75
CA LEU A 151 -11.39 12.41 11.73
C LEU A 151 -10.97 13.88 11.72
N THR A 152 -11.86 14.79 11.31
CA THR A 152 -11.65 16.25 11.38
C THR A 152 -12.23 16.89 12.65
N ASP A 153 -12.77 16.10 13.57
CA ASP A 153 -13.26 16.60 14.85
C ASP A 153 -12.12 16.57 15.88
N SER A 154 -11.90 17.68 16.60
CA SER A 154 -10.85 17.76 17.63
C SER A 154 -11.15 16.83 18.81
N HIS A 155 -12.43 16.64 19.14
CA HIS A 155 -12.88 15.76 20.23
C HIS A 155 -12.45 14.30 20.02
N PHE A 156 -12.28 13.88 18.77
CA PHE A 156 -11.73 12.56 18.47
C PHE A 156 -10.34 12.37 19.08
N TYR A 157 -9.46 13.38 19.00
CA TYR A 157 -8.08 13.28 19.48
C TYR A 157 -7.86 13.74 20.92
N THR A 158 -8.85 14.40 21.53
CA THR A 158 -8.78 14.83 22.93
C THR A 158 -9.52 13.86 23.86
N ASP A 159 -10.68 13.37 23.44
CA ASP A 159 -11.60 12.66 24.34
C ASP A 159 -11.55 11.15 24.07
N LEU A 160 -11.48 10.75 22.80
CA LEU A 160 -11.54 9.33 22.43
C LEU A 160 -10.18 8.63 22.52
N ILE A 161 -9.12 9.26 21.97
CA ILE A 161 -7.76 8.71 21.96
C ILE A 161 -6.74 9.68 22.59
N PRO A 162 -6.88 10.01 23.88
CA PRO A 162 -5.93 10.89 24.57
C PRO A 162 -4.54 10.26 24.65
N GLY A 163 -3.50 11.10 24.61
CA GLY A 163 -2.10 10.68 24.80
C GLY A 163 -1.41 10.04 23.58
N VAL A 164 -2.15 9.79 22.49
CA VAL A 164 -1.57 9.26 21.24
C VAL A 164 -0.78 10.35 20.53
N GLU A 165 0.47 10.05 20.15
CA GLU A 165 1.31 10.92 19.32
C GLU A 165 1.27 10.51 17.85
N TRP A 166 1.32 9.21 17.57
CA TRP A 166 1.45 8.64 16.23
C TRP A 166 0.26 7.74 15.89
N ILE A 167 -0.37 8.01 14.75
CA ILE A 167 -1.46 7.21 14.21
C ILE A 167 -1.03 6.63 12.86
N MET A 168 -1.00 5.31 12.76
CA MET A 168 -0.99 4.61 11.47
C MET A 168 -2.44 4.29 11.11
N LYS A 169 -3.04 5.08 10.24
CA LYS A 169 -4.37 4.81 9.72
C LYS A 169 -4.25 3.83 8.55
N TYR A 170 -5.09 2.81 8.55
CA TYR A 170 -5.29 1.93 7.41
C TYR A 170 -6.78 1.69 7.17
N GLU A 171 -7.18 1.46 5.92
CA GLU A 171 -8.56 1.18 5.55
C GLU A 171 -8.74 -0.30 5.18
N SER A 172 -9.99 -0.74 4.95
CA SER A 172 -10.30 -2.13 4.60
C SER A 172 -9.78 -2.58 3.24
N ASP A 173 -9.16 -1.68 2.49
CA ASP A 173 -8.56 -1.84 1.17
C ASP A 173 -7.09 -1.40 1.14
N SER A 174 -6.46 -1.35 2.31
CA SER A 174 -5.04 -1.07 2.51
C SER A 174 -4.31 -2.24 3.17
N ILE A 175 -3.10 -2.56 2.72
CA ILE A 175 -2.29 -3.63 3.31
C ILE A 175 -0.82 -3.24 3.35
N MET A 176 -0.12 -3.59 4.42
CA MET A 176 1.34 -3.52 4.47
C MET A 176 1.97 -4.82 3.98
N CYS A 177 3.16 -4.72 3.38
CA CYS A 177 3.87 -5.85 2.81
C CYS A 177 4.95 -6.36 3.77
N SER A 178 4.81 -7.61 4.21
CA SER A 178 5.74 -8.36 5.06
C SER A 178 7.14 -8.51 4.45
N ASN A 179 7.25 -8.45 3.13
CA ASN A 179 8.53 -8.51 2.41
C ASN A 179 9.25 -7.15 2.32
N SER A 180 8.65 -6.08 2.85
CA SER A 180 9.29 -4.77 2.96
C SER A 180 10.54 -4.85 3.83
N LYS A 181 11.61 -4.18 3.40
CA LYS A 181 12.83 -4.05 4.21
C LYS A 181 12.71 -2.94 5.26
N ASP A 182 11.79 -2.02 5.04
CA ASP A 182 11.53 -0.88 5.91
C ASP A 182 10.56 -1.25 7.02
N SER A 183 10.81 -0.70 8.21
CA SER A 183 9.89 -0.73 9.34
C SER A 183 8.99 0.49 9.34
N LEU A 184 7.78 0.36 9.89
CA LEU A 184 6.88 1.50 10.09
C LEU A 184 7.55 2.63 10.91
N ASN A 185 8.42 2.26 11.86
CA ASN A 185 9.12 3.24 12.70
C ASN A 185 10.07 4.14 11.92
N ASP A 186 10.61 3.67 10.79
CA ASP A 186 11.53 4.47 9.96
C ASP A 186 10.80 5.68 9.37
N TRP A 187 9.48 5.59 9.20
CA TRP A 187 8.62 6.64 8.65
C TRP A 187 8.17 7.69 9.67
N LEU A 188 8.40 7.47 10.97
CA LEU A 188 8.07 8.44 12.04
C LEU A 188 8.94 9.71 11.98
N ARG A 189 9.91 9.78 11.06
CA ARG A 189 10.64 11.02 10.74
C ARG A 189 9.79 12.07 10.03
N TYR A 190 8.64 11.67 9.47
CA TYR A 190 7.66 12.56 8.85
C TYR A 190 6.44 12.70 9.76
N ASP A 191 5.92 13.91 9.92
CA ASP A 191 4.67 14.17 10.64
C ASP A 191 3.44 13.73 9.83
N TRP A 192 3.59 13.60 8.50
CA TRP A 192 2.57 13.08 7.60
C TRP A 192 3.18 12.32 6.42
N ALA A 193 2.79 11.05 6.24
CA ALA A 193 3.16 10.23 5.10
C ALA A 193 1.97 9.41 4.63
N ALA A 194 1.63 9.49 3.34
CA ALA A 194 0.60 8.68 2.70
C ALA A 194 1.02 8.36 1.25
N ALA A 195 0.12 7.85 0.41
CA ALA A 195 0.42 7.60 -1.00
C ALA A 195 0.41 8.91 -1.82
N PRO A 196 1.26 9.02 -2.87
CA PRO A 196 1.21 10.13 -3.81
C PRO A 196 0.29 9.82 -5.01
N ARG A 197 -0.26 10.87 -5.64
CA ARG A 197 -0.97 10.77 -6.94
C ARG A 197 0.01 10.86 -8.11
N SER A 198 1.06 11.65 -7.96
CA SER A 198 2.12 11.83 -8.95
C SER A 198 3.52 11.84 -8.32
N ASN A 199 4.55 11.53 -9.12
CA ASN A 199 5.94 11.59 -8.66
C ASN A 199 6.40 13.01 -8.29
N THR A 200 5.72 14.03 -8.80
CA THR A 200 6.04 15.45 -8.60
C THR A 200 5.20 16.11 -7.52
N ASP A 201 4.36 15.34 -6.82
CA ASP A 201 3.52 15.90 -5.76
C ASP A 201 4.40 16.43 -4.61
N THR A 202 4.14 17.69 -4.24
CA THR A 202 4.78 18.34 -3.11
C THR A 202 4.28 17.81 -1.76
N PHE A 203 3.14 17.10 -1.76
CA PHE A 203 2.59 16.44 -0.59
C PHE A 203 2.01 15.07 -0.97
N ALA A 204 2.26 14.06 -0.14
CA ALA A 204 1.63 12.76 -0.27
C ALA A 204 0.54 12.60 0.79
N GLY A 205 -0.65 13.10 0.46
CA GLY A 205 -1.80 13.14 1.36
C GLY A 205 -2.87 12.08 1.07
N TYR A 206 -2.67 11.20 0.10
CA TYR A 206 -3.75 10.37 -0.42
C TYR A 206 -3.72 8.96 0.16
N GLY A 207 -4.92 8.43 0.34
CA GLY A 207 -5.16 7.01 0.43
C GLY A 207 -5.50 6.51 1.83
N GLY A 208 -5.88 5.24 1.87
CA GLY A 208 -6.33 4.58 3.09
C GLY A 208 -5.20 4.25 4.06
N LEU A 209 -3.95 4.11 3.59
CA LEU A 209 -2.75 3.83 4.39
C LEU A 209 -1.92 5.10 4.60
N ALA A 210 -1.79 5.56 5.84
CA ALA A 210 -1.06 6.77 6.20
C ALA A 210 -0.45 6.71 7.61
N VAL A 211 0.71 7.33 7.79
CA VAL A 211 1.27 7.70 9.10
C VAL A 211 0.99 9.17 9.36
N ARG A 212 0.48 9.47 10.54
CA ARG A 212 0.01 10.79 10.92
C ARG A 212 0.46 11.12 12.34
N ARG A 213 1.01 12.31 12.55
CA ARG A 213 1.30 12.83 13.88
C ARG A 213 0.11 13.62 14.41
N VAL A 214 -0.35 13.29 15.60
CA VAL A 214 -1.50 13.94 16.25
C VAL A 214 -1.22 15.41 16.53
N ALA A 215 0.01 15.78 16.84
CA ALA A 215 0.41 17.18 17.03
C ALA A 215 0.15 18.04 15.77
N ALA A 216 0.46 17.50 14.58
CA ALA A 216 0.21 18.19 13.30
C ALA A 216 -1.29 18.34 13.04
N ILE A 217 -2.07 17.28 13.30
CA ILE A 217 -3.53 17.29 13.17
C ILE A 217 -4.15 18.34 14.11
N LYS A 218 -3.80 18.31 15.40
CA LYS A 218 -4.31 19.25 16.41
C LYS A 218 -4.00 20.69 16.00
N ARG A 219 -2.77 20.95 15.53
CA ARG A 219 -2.40 22.27 15.03
C ARG A 219 -3.31 22.76 13.91
N VAL A 220 -3.64 21.91 12.93
CA VAL A 220 -4.57 22.29 11.86
C VAL A 220 -5.96 22.58 12.41
N LEU A 221 -6.45 21.74 13.32
CA LEU A 221 -7.80 21.85 13.91
C LEU A 221 -7.96 23.06 14.86
N GLU A 222 -6.87 23.59 15.41
CA GLU A 222 -6.87 24.83 16.21
C GLU A 222 -7.23 26.07 15.37
N PHE A 223 -6.82 26.12 14.10
CA PHE A 223 -7.03 27.29 13.23
C PHE A 223 -8.14 27.11 12.20
N GLN A 224 -8.44 25.88 11.81
CA GLN A 224 -9.38 25.60 10.75
C GLN A 224 -10.29 24.42 11.09
N THR A 225 -11.56 24.60 10.79
CA THR A 225 -12.55 23.54 10.78
C THR A 225 -12.83 23.13 9.33
N ARG A 226 -12.94 21.82 9.08
CA ARG A 226 -13.38 21.33 7.77
C ARG A 226 -14.86 21.62 7.63
N GLY A 227 -15.24 22.41 6.62
CA GLY A 227 -16.64 22.65 6.28
C GLY A 227 -17.31 21.39 5.74
N GLY A 228 -18.56 21.52 5.27
CA GLY A 228 -19.23 20.48 4.48
C GLY A 228 -18.63 20.36 3.07
N ASP A 229 -17.31 20.35 2.96
CA ASP A 229 -16.57 20.34 1.72
C ASP A 229 -16.55 18.93 1.10
N PRO A 230 -16.64 18.80 -0.22
CA PRO A 230 -16.57 17.52 -0.91
C PRO A 230 -15.15 16.91 -0.91
N VAL A 231 -14.16 17.67 -0.41
CA VAL A 231 -12.76 17.24 -0.40
C VAL A 231 -12.56 16.16 0.66
N PRO A 232 -11.94 15.03 0.32
CA PRO A 232 -11.54 13.99 1.27
C PRO A 232 -10.70 14.53 2.44
N GLU A 233 -10.84 13.94 3.62
CA GLU A 233 -10.13 14.36 4.84
C GLU A 233 -8.60 14.32 4.71
N ASP A 234 -8.10 13.27 4.06
CA ASP A 234 -6.67 13.01 3.86
C ASP A 234 -6.02 14.10 2.97
N GLU A 235 -6.68 14.45 1.86
CA GLU A 235 -6.29 15.57 1.00
C GLU A 235 -6.43 16.92 1.72
N TRP A 236 -7.47 17.08 2.53
CA TRP A 236 -7.72 18.31 3.29
C TRP A 236 -6.63 18.59 4.32
N PHE A 237 -6.19 17.58 5.08
CA PHE A 237 -5.05 17.70 6.00
C PHE A 237 -3.73 17.82 5.24
N GLY A 238 -3.50 16.97 4.23
CA GLY A 238 -2.24 16.94 3.48
C GLY A 238 -1.83 18.31 2.96
N LYS A 239 -2.77 19.05 2.33
CA LYS A 239 -2.53 20.40 1.81
C LYS A 239 -2.20 21.43 2.91
N ARG A 240 -2.80 21.29 4.09
CA ARG A 240 -2.62 22.24 5.21
C ARG A 240 -1.33 21.99 5.95
N ILE A 241 -1.01 20.72 6.20
CA ILE A 241 0.23 20.33 6.87
C ILE A 241 1.42 20.65 5.97
N SER A 242 1.32 20.43 4.66
CA SER A 242 2.40 20.80 3.72
C SER A 242 2.67 22.31 3.65
N ALA A 243 1.70 23.14 4.02
CA ALA A 243 1.87 24.59 4.04
C ALA A 243 2.46 25.11 5.36
N MET A 244 2.58 24.28 6.39
CA MET A 244 3.15 24.65 7.68
C MET A 244 4.67 24.40 7.71
N PRO A 245 5.48 25.37 8.17
CA PRO A 245 6.93 25.23 8.19
C PRO A 245 7.45 24.25 9.27
N ASP A 246 6.67 24.05 10.34
CA ASP A 246 7.10 23.28 11.51
C ASP A 246 6.93 21.76 11.35
N PHE A 247 6.21 21.31 10.30
CA PHE A 247 5.88 19.91 10.08
C PHE A 247 6.47 19.37 8.77
N LYS A 248 6.97 18.14 8.83
CA LYS A 248 7.58 17.45 7.70
C LYS A 248 6.56 16.53 7.05
N VAL A 249 6.24 16.79 5.78
CA VAL A 249 5.40 15.92 4.96
C VAL A 249 6.28 15.14 3.98
N ALA A 250 5.97 13.85 3.79
CA ALA A 250 6.65 13.04 2.78
C ALA A 250 6.37 13.58 1.37
N SER A 251 7.44 13.77 0.59
CA SER A 251 7.35 14.16 -0.82
C SER A 251 6.84 12.98 -1.66
N GLY A 252 6.34 13.24 -2.88
CA GLY A 252 5.90 12.16 -3.77
C GLY A 252 6.98 11.12 -4.11
N LEU A 253 8.26 11.52 -4.09
CA LEU A 253 9.40 10.63 -4.34
C LEU A 253 9.66 9.66 -3.19
N ASP A 254 9.50 10.10 -1.94
CA ASP A 254 9.65 9.25 -0.77
C ASP A 254 8.38 8.42 -0.57
N ALA A 255 7.22 9.06 -0.67
CA ALA A 255 5.93 8.50 -0.37
C ALA A 255 5.51 7.31 -1.23
N LYS A 256 5.97 7.24 -2.49
CA LYS A 256 5.73 6.05 -3.34
C LYS A 256 6.38 4.79 -2.77
N HIS A 257 7.40 4.92 -1.91
CA HIS A 257 7.98 3.78 -1.19
C HIS A 257 7.15 3.41 0.04
N PHE A 258 6.53 4.37 0.69
CA PHE A 258 5.62 4.11 1.82
C PHE A 258 4.37 3.35 1.37
N SER A 259 3.61 3.89 0.42
CA SER A 259 2.33 3.31 -0.02
C SER A 259 2.09 3.55 -1.50
N VAL A 260 1.73 2.48 -2.21
CA VAL A 260 1.36 2.52 -3.64
C VAL A 260 -0.15 2.63 -3.79
N GLU A 261 -0.59 3.71 -4.45
CA GLU A 261 -1.96 3.91 -4.94
C GLU A 261 -1.95 4.10 -6.47
N ASP A 262 -1.55 5.28 -6.96
CA ASP A 262 -1.48 5.57 -8.41
C ASP A 262 -0.06 5.50 -8.99
N VAL A 263 0.95 5.72 -8.14
CA VAL A 263 2.36 5.68 -8.54
C VAL A 263 2.96 4.34 -8.17
N TYR A 264 3.38 3.57 -9.18
CA TYR A 264 4.00 2.27 -8.97
C TYR A 264 5.39 2.41 -8.33
N ASN A 265 5.68 1.51 -7.39
CA ASN A 265 7.01 1.24 -6.87
C ASN A 265 7.22 -0.27 -6.84
N GLU A 266 8.46 -0.73 -7.06
CA GLU A 266 8.81 -2.13 -7.12
C GLU A 266 8.78 -2.82 -5.76
N ALA A 267 9.18 -2.11 -4.70
CA ALA A 267 9.27 -2.65 -3.36
C ALA A 267 8.68 -1.67 -2.33
N PRO A 268 7.37 -1.39 -2.35
CA PRO A 268 6.76 -0.51 -1.36
C PRO A 268 6.57 -1.20 -0.02
N MET A 269 6.37 -0.41 1.03
CA MET A 269 5.98 -0.90 2.36
C MET A 269 4.50 -1.28 2.42
N GLY A 270 3.64 -0.73 1.55
CA GLY A 270 2.24 -1.11 1.47
C GLY A 270 1.52 -0.67 0.20
N TYR A 271 0.26 -1.08 0.09
CA TYR A 271 -0.63 -0.76 -1.02
C TYR A 271 -1.98 -0.27 -0.49
N HIS A 272 -2.62 0.61 -1.27
CA HIS A 272 -4.01 1.04 -1.07
C HIS A 272 -4.79 0.96 -2.39
N LEU A 273 -5.96 0.32 -2.36
CA LEU A 273 -6.70 -0.10 -3.57
C LEU A 273 -7.95 0.75 -3.92
N ARG A 274 -8.21 1.88 -3.26
CA ARG A 274 -9.31 2.83 -3.59
C ARG A 274 -10.70 2.18 -3.75
N ASP A 275 -11.17 1.52 -2.71
CA ASP A 275 -12.38 0.68 -2.61
C ASP A 275 -12.36 -0.64 -3.39
N GLY A 276 -11.25 -0.99 -4.06
CA GLY A 276 -11.12 -2.26 -4.78
C GLY A 276 -11.89 -2.30 -6.10
N ALA A 277 -12.73 -3.34 -6.28
CA ALA A 277 -13.24 -3.80 -7.58
C ALA A 277 -13.70 -2.69 -8.53
N GLY A 278 -13.09 -2.64 -9.72
CA GLY A 278 -13.46 -1.71 -10.79
C GLY A 278 -12.84 -0.30 -10.68
N LYS A 279 -12.07 0.00 -9.62
CA LYS A 279 -11.43 1.31 -9.40
C LYS A 279 -9.91 1.27 -9.30
N LEU A 280 -9.30 0.13 -9.62
CA LEU A 280 -7.85 -0.04 -9.58
C LEU A 280 -7.16 0.92 -10.57
N PRO A 281 -6.17 1.73 -10.11
CA PRO A 281 -5.47 2.66 -10.98
C PRO A 281 -4.77 1.96 -12.16
N PRO A 282 -5.03 2.37 -13.42
CA PRO A 282 -4.48 1.67 -14.58
C PRO A 282 -2.96 1.77 -14.66
N GLY A 283 -2.34 2.84 -14.14
CA GLY A 283 -0.89 2.99 -14.08
C GLY A 283 -0.19 1.88 -13.27
N VAL A 284 -0.87 1.35 -12.26
CA VAL A 284 -0.33 0.28 -11.40
C VAL A 284 -0.82 -1.11 -11.84
N TRP A 285 -2.10 -1.20 -12.24
CA TRP A 285 -2.78 -2.48 -12.35
C TRP A 285 -3.06 -2.95 -13.78
N LYS A 286 -2.83 -2.13 -14.82
CA LYS A 286 -3.14 -2.53 -16.21
C LYS A 286 -2.18 -3.58 -16.76
N ASN A 287 -0.89 -3.47 -16.46
CA ASN A 287 0.16 -4.36 -16.97
C ASN A 287 0.15 -5.72 -16.23
N SER A 288 0.04 -6.82 -16.98
CA SER A 288 -0.03 -8.17 -16.40
C SER A 288 1.26 -8.60 -15.70
N ASP A 289 2.41 -8.28 -16.27
CA ASP A 289 3.71 -8.65 -15.69
C ASP A 289 3.96 -7.87 -14.40
N GLN A 290 3.53 -6.61 -14.37
CA GLN A 290 3.59 -5.78 -13.18
C GLN A 290 2.69 -6.32 -12.07
N ARG A 291 1.44 -6.70 -12.38
CA ARG A 291 0.56 -7.37 -11.42
C ARG A 291 1.18 -8.65 -10.87
N ALA A 292 1.80 -9.47 -11.72
CA ALA A 292 2.48 -10.69 -11.31
C ALA A 292 3.66 -10.38 -10.37
N ARG A 293 4.44 -9.33 -10.64
CA ARG A 293 5.50 -8.86 -9.73
C ARG A 293 4.95 -8.38 -8.39
N ILE A 294 3.86 -7.60 -8.39
CA ILE A 294 3.20 -7.11 -7.17
C ILE A 294 2.74 -8.29 -6.32
N LEU A 295 2.02 -9.25 -6.90
CA LEU A 295 1.52 -10.44 -6.19
C LEU A 295 2.65 -11.34 -5.69
N LYS A 296 3.78 -11.40 -6.40
CA LYS A 296 4.97 -12.15 -5.97
C LYS A 296 5.68 -11.44 -4.81
N TYR A 297 5.77 -10.12 -4.86
CA TYR A 297 6.44 -9.32 -3.83
C TYR A 297 5.60 -9.22 -2.55
N CYS A 298 4.29 -9.03 -2.69
CA CYS A 298 3.35 -8.80 -1.59
C CYS A 298 2.10 -9.68 -1.79
N PRO A 299 2.20 -11.02 -1.56
CA PRO A 299 1.07 -11.95 -1.72
C PRO A 299 -0.15 -11.64 -0.85
N GLU A 300 0.04 -10.99 0.31
CA GLU A 300 -1.00 -10.54 1.24
C GLU A 300 -2.00 -9.56 0.62
N ILE A 301 -1.65 -8.91 -0.49
CA ILE A 301 -2.58 -8.06 -1.23
C ILE A 301 -3.78 -8.84 -1.76
N ALA A 302 -3.65 -10.17 -1.90
CA ALA A 302 -4.76 -11.06 -2.21
C ALA A 302 -5.87 -11.05 -1.14
N ILE A 303 -5.57 -10.66 0.11
CA ILE A 303 -6.57 -10.54 1.20
C ILE A 303 -7.57 -9.43 0.87
N ILE A 304 -7.09 -8.30 0.35
CA ILE A 304 -7.89 -7.10 0.08
C ILE A 304 -8.28 -6.96 -1.40
N LEU A 305 -7.62 -7.71 -2.29
CA LEU A 305 -7.96 -7.70 -3.71
C LEU A 305 -9.34 -8.33 -3.94
N PRO A 306 -10.15 -7.73 -4.83
CA PRO A 306 -11.39 -8.33 -5.30
C PRO A 306 -11.07 -9.50 -6.23
N MET A 307 -10.74 -10.65 -5.65
CA MET A 307 -10.48 -11.87 -6.40
C MET A 307 -11.80 -12.43 -6.91
N LYS A 308 -11.90 -12.61 -8.22
CA LYS A 308 -12.97 -13.38 -8.85
C LYS A 308 -12.65 -14.86 -8.72
N LEU A 309 -13.68 -15.68 -8.49
CA LEU A 309 -13.52 -17.13 -8.54
C LEU A 309 -13.20 -17.57 -9.98
N GLU A 310 -12.49 -18.69 -10.18
CA GLU A 310 -12.11 -19.15 -11.53
C GLU A 310 -13.31 -19.34 -12.47
N ARG A 311 -14.47 -19.72 -11.92
CA ARG A 311 -15.73 -19.83 -12.67
C ARG A 311 -16.22 -18.48 -13.22
N GLU A 312 -16.03 -17.42 -12.44
CA GLU A 312 -16.38 -16.06 -12.85
C GLU A 312 -15.35 -15.49 -13.84
N ARG A 313 -14.09 -15.96 -13.77
CA ARG A 313 -13.02 -15.58 -14.70
C ARG A 313 -13.38 -15.97 -16.13
N ALA A 314 -13.90 -17.18 -16.36
CA ALA A 314 -14.29 -17.65 -17.69
C ALA A 314 -15.38 -16.76 -18.32
N ALA A 315 -16.40 -16.42 -17.53
CA ALA A 315 -17.46 -15.52 -17.97
C ALA A 315 -16.95 -14.10 -18.24
N SER A 316 -16.08 -13.55 -17.38
CA SER A 316 -15.51 -12.21 -17.60
C SER A 316 -14.54 -12.15 -18.77
N LEU A 317 -13.76 -13.21 -19.02
CA LEU A 317 -12.85 -13.29 -20.18
C LEU A 317 -13.64 -13.33 -21.50
N ALA A 318 -14.77 -14.03 -21.52
CA ALA A 318 -15.67 -14.02 -22.67
C ALA A 318 -16.26 -12.61 -22.91
N LEU A 319 -16.65 -11.92 -21.83
CA LEU A 319 -17.18 -10.55 -21.90
C LEU A 319 -16.12 -9.54 -22.38
N GLU A 320 -14.91 -9.59 -21.82
CA GLU A 320 -13.79 -8.72 -22.21
C GLU A 320 -13.38 -8.96 -23.67
N LYS A 321 -13.35 -10.22 -24.13
CA LYS A 321 -13.08 -10.54 -25.54
C LYS A 321 -14.17 -9.96 -26.46
N ALA A 322 -15.44 -10.10 -26.08
CA ALA A 322 -16.55 -9.55 -26.84
C ALA A 322 -16.51 -8.01 -26.89
N GLU A 323 -16.13 -7.35 -25.81
CA GLU A 323 -15.98 -5.89 -25.75
C GLU A 323 -14.76 -5.40 -26.55
N ALA A 324 -13.64 -6.11 -26.47
CA ALA A 324 -12.47 -5.87 -27.30
C ALA A 324 -12.81 -6.01 -28.80
N GLU A 325 -13.57 -7.04 -29.18
CA GLU A 325 -13.99 -7.25 -30.56
C GLU A 325 -14.94 -6.16 -31.05
N LYS A 326 -15.92 -5.75 -30.24
CA LYS A 326 -16.77 -4.57 -30.54
C LYS A 326 -15.94 -3.30 -30.72
N SER A 327 -14.93 -3.09 -29.88
CA SER A 327 -14.05 -1.93 -29.97
C SER A 327 -13.22 -1.94 -31.27
N ARG A 328 -12.73 -3.12 -31.69
CA ARG A 328 -11.99 -3.28 -32.95
C ARG A 328 -12.89 -3.00 -34.15
N ILE A 329 -14.11 -3.54 -34.16
CA ILE A 329 -15.10 -3.29 -35.22
C ILE A 329 -15.39 -1.78 -35.32
N LYS A 330 -15.59 -1.10 -34.19
CA LYS A 330 -15.86 0.34 -34.16
C LYS A 330 -14.67 1.18 -34.66
N ILE A 331 -13.43 0.75 -34.36
CA ILE A 331 -12.22 1.39 -34.89
C ILE A 331 -12.12 1.18 -36.40
N GLU A 332 -12.41 -0.03 -36.87
CA GLU A 332 -12.35 -0.37 -38.29
C GLU A 332 -13.43 0.35 -39.10
N GLU A 333 -14.64 0.48 -38.57
CA GLU A 333 -15.73 1.26 -39.16
C GLU A 333 -15.37 2.74 -39.24
N LYS A 334 -14.78 3.32 -38.18
CA LYS A 334 -14.24 4.69 -38.21
C LYS A 334 -13.13 4.86 -39.24
N LYS A 335 -12.23 3.87 -39.38
CA LYS A 335 -11.19 3.90 -40.42
C LYS A 335 -11.77 3.88 -41.82
N LYS A 336 -12.79 3.04 -42.07
CA LYS A 336 -13.49 2.99 -43.37
C LYS A 336 -14.21 4.30 -43.69
N LEU A 337 -14.88 4.90 -42.70
CA LEU A 337 -15.50 6.23 -42.83
C LEU A 337 -14.46 7.30 -43.17
N ALA A 338 -13.34 7.35 -42.44
CA ALA A 338 -12.26 8.31 -42.71
C ALA A 338 -11.62 8.09 -44.09
N GLN A 339 -11.49 6.83 -44.53
CA GLN A 339 -10.95 6.50 -45.84
C GLN A 339 -11.90 6.89 -46.97
N ALA A 340 -13.21 6.65 -46.82
CA ALA A 340 -14.24 7.08 -47.77
C ALA A 340 -14.35 8.62 -47.84
N GLU A 341 -14.19 9.31 -46.71
CA GLU A 341 -14.14 10.77 -46.66
C GLU A 341 -12.89 11.31 -47.38
N ALA A 342 -11.72 10.71 -47.14
CA ALA A 342 -10.48 11.06 -47.84
C ALA A 342 -10.59 10.83 -49.36
N GLU A 343 -11.19 9.72 -49.80
CA GLU A 343 -11.44 9.45 -51.22
C GLU A 343 -12.40 10.47 -51.84
N ARG A 344 -13.46 10.88 -51.12
CA ARG A 344 -14.38 11.94 -51.57
C ARG A 344 -13.68 13.28 -51.71
N VAL A 345 -12.82 13.66 -50.77
CA VAL A 345 -12.02 14.89 -50.84
C VAL A 345 -11.08 14.84 -52.05
N LEU A 346 -10.40 13.70 -52.27
CA LEU A 346 -9.52 13.49 -53.42
C LEU A 346 -10.26 13.58 -54.76
N GLU A 347 -11.48 13.05 -54.84
CA GLU A 347 -12.30 13.13 -56.06
C GLU A 347 -12.84 14.55 -56.29
N GLU A 348 -13.20 15.27 -55.23
CA GLU A 348 -13.60 16.67 -55.31
C GLU A 348 -12.42 17.57 -55.76
N GLU A 349 -11.21 17.31 -55.26
CA GLU A 349 -9.99 17.97 -55.75
C GLU A 349 -9.70 17.65 -57.22
N ARG A 350 -9.88 16.39 -57.65
CA ARG A 350 -9.74 16.02 -59.07
C ARG A 350 -10.75 16.77 -59.95
N LYS A 351 -12.01 16.85 -59.52
CA LYS A 351 -13.06 17.61 -60.24
C LYS A 351 -12.76 19.11 -60.28
N LYS A 352 -12.21 19.69 -59.20
CA LYS A 352 -11.76 21.09 -59.18
C LYS A 352 -10.60 21.33 -60.17
N LYS A 353 -9.64 20.41 -60.25
CA LYS A 353 -8.53 20.43 -61.22
C LYS A 353 -9.02 20.30 -62.67
N GLU A 354 -9.97 19.41 -62.95
CA GLU A 354 -10.54 19.22 -64.30
C GLU A 354 -11.43 20.39 -64.74
N ALA A 355 -12.09 21.09 -63.80
CA ALA A 355 -12.89 22.29 -64.07
C ALA A 355 -12.08 23.59 -64.22
N GLY A 356 -10.74 23.53 -64.11
CA GLY A 356 -9.86 24.69 -64.24
C GLY A 356 -9.97 25.71 -63.10
N ILE A 357 -10.51 25.31 -61.94
CA ILE A 357 -10.59 26.15 -60.74
C ILE A 357 -9.29 25.96 -59.94
N PRO A 358 -8.55 27.03 -59.59
CA PRO A 358 -7.27 26.91 -58.91
C PRO A 358 -7.43 26.18 -57.56
N THR A 359 -6.50 25.28 -57.27
CA THR A 359 -6.50 24.53 -56.01
C THR A 359 -6.17 25.44 -54.83
N GLU A 360 -6.60 25.08 -53.61
CA GLU A 360 -6.29 25.86 -52.39
C GLU A 360 -4.77 26.08 -52.22
N GLU A 361 -3.94 25.14 -52.68
CA GLU A 361 -2.48 25.26 -52.68
C GLU A 361 -1.95 26.28 -53.70
N GLU A 362 -2.59 26.42 -54.86
CA GLU A 362 -2.27 27.47 -55.85
C GLU A 362 -2.75 28.84 -55.40
N GLU A 363 -3.92 28.93 -54.76
CA GLU A 363 -4.41 30.17 -54.14
C GLU A 363 -3.51 30.61 -52.98
N ALA A 364 -3.05 29.67 -52.16
CA ALA A 364 -2.09 29.93 -51.08
C ALA A 364 -0.73 30.38 -51.63
N LYS A 365 -0.23 29.74 -52.69
CA LYS A 365 1.02 30.17 -53.36
C LYS A 365 0.90 31.56 -53.97
N LYS A 366 -0.21 31.89 -54.63
CA LYS A 366 -0.45 33.26 -55.15
C LYS A 366 -0.51 34.30 -54.03
N LYS A 367 -1.21 34.01 -52.93
CA LYS A 367 -1.27 34.91 -51.76
C LYS A 367 0.10 35.08 -51.10
N GLU A 368 0.91 34.02 -51.03
CA GLU A 368 2.26 34.12 -50.48
C GLU A 368 3.21 34.88 -51.40
N GLU A 369 3.07 34.75 -52.72
CA GLU A 369 3.85 35.51 -53.69
C GLU A 369 3.49 37.00 -53.69
N GLU A 370 2.21 37.35 -53.53
CA GLU A 370 1.76 38.72 -53.29
C GLU A 370 2.30 39.27 -51.96
N ARG A 371 2.27 38.46 -50.89
CA ARG A 371 2.82 38.87 -49.59
C ARG A 371 4.32 39.12 -49.67
N LYS A 372 5.08 38.28 -50.37
CA LYS A 372 6.52 38.47 -50.60
C LYS A 372 6.80 39.72 -51.42
N LYS A 373 5.99 40.01 -52.46
CA LYS A 373 6.11 41.25 -53.24
C LYS A 373 5.88 42.49 -52.38
N GLN A 374 4.83 42.49 -51.56
CA GLN A 374 4.56 43.58 -50.60
C GLN A 374 5.69 43.74 -49.58
N GLU A 375 6.26 42.63 -49.10
CA GLU A 375 7.37 42.63 -48.16
C GLU A 375 8.65 43.21 -48.78
N THR A 376 8.99 42.84 -50.02
CA THR A 376 10.11 43.48 -50.76
C THR A 376 9.87 44.96 -51.04
N GLU A 377 8.63 45.37 -51.34
CA GLU A 377 8.31 46.79 -51.54
C GLU A 377 8.43 47.58 -50.23
N LEU A 378 7.96 47.03 -49.12
CA LEU A 378 8.14 47.61 -47.79
C LEU A 378 9.62 47.73 -47.41
N THR A 379 10.41 46.67 -47.68
CA THR A 379 11.85 46.65 -47.38
C THR A 379 12.59 47.67 -48.23
N SER A 380 12.20 47.87 -49.49
CA SER A 380 12.77 48.91 -50.36
C SER A 380 12.46 50.33 -49.87
N LYS A 381 11.26 50.56 -49.33
CA LYS A 381 10.85 51.83 -48.74
C LYS A 381 11.62 52.12 -47.45
N VAL A 382 11.75 51.12 -46.57
CA VAL A 382 12.52 51.23 -45.32
C VAL A 382 14.01 51.49 -45.61
N ASN A 383 14.61 50.81 -46.58
CA ASN A 383 16.00 51.04 -46.96
C ASN A 383 16.22 52.45 -47.54
N LYS A 384 15.22 53.00 -48.25
CA LYS A 384 15.27 54.36 -48.77
C LYS A 384 15.15 55.41 -47.66
N GLU A 385 14.24 55.22 -46.70
CA GLU A 385 14.14 56.07 -45.50
C GLU A 385 15.41 55.99 -44.62
N GLN A 386 16.01 54.80 -44.50
CA GLN A 386 17.27 54.64 -43.76
C GLN A 386 18.46 55.29 -44.47
N ALA A 387 18.50 55.27 -45.80
CA ALA A 387 19.50 55.97 -46.59
C ALA A 387 19.36 57.50 -46.44
N GLU A 388 18.12 58.02 -46.50
CA GLU A 388 17.83 59.45 -46.31
C GLU A 388 18.18 59.91 -44.88
N ASN A 389 17.85 59.11 -43.85
CA ASN A 389 18.23 59.39 -42.46
C ASN A 389 19.75 59.30 -42.22
N ALA A 390 20.45 58.35 -42.85
CA ALA A 390 21.91 58.23 -42.75
C ALA A 390 22.63 59.40 -43.45
N GLU A 391 22.07 59.92 -44.55
CA GLU A 391 22.57 61.12 -45.22
C GLU A 391 22.34 62.38 -44.38
N GLU A 392 21.23 62.43 -43.63
CA GLU A 392 20.94 63.52 -42.69
C GLU A 392 21.82 63.47 -41.42
N GLU A 393 22.09 62.28 -40.88
CA GLU A 393 23.05 62.08 -39.79
C GLU A 393 24.51 62.34 -40.21
N ALA A 394 24.89 62.00 -41.44
CA ALA A 394 26.22 62.30 -41.98
C ALA A 394 26.42 63.80 -42.16
N LYS A 395 25.39 64.55 -42.57
CA LYS A 395 25.43 66.03 -42.62
C LYS A 395 25.54 66.65 -41.22
N LYS A 396 24.82 66.11 -40.23
CA LYS A 396 24.93 66.58 -38.83
C LYS A 396 26.29 66.27 -38.21
N LYS A 397 26.90 65.11 -38.51
CA LYS A 397 28.27 64.77 -38.08
C LYS A 397 29.33 65.61 -38.77
N ALA A 398 29.16 65.95 -40.05
CA ALA A 398 30.06 66.87 -40.74
C ALA A 398 30.03 68.29 -40.15
N GLU A 399 28.85 68.78 -39.74
CA GLU A 399 28.71 70.07 -39.02
C GLU A 399 29.27 70.02 -37.58
N GLU A 400 29.23 68.87 -36.90
CA GLU A 400 29.84 68.69 -35.57
C GLU A 400 31.36 68.53 -35.62
N ASP A 401 31.91 67.91 -36.67
CA ASP A 401 33.35 67.76 -36.86
C ASP A 401 34.02 69.07 -37.34
N GLU A 402 33.34 69.91 -38.15
CA GLU A 402 33.82 71.28 -38.45
C GLU A 402 33.84 72.20 -37.20
N LYS A 403 32.97 71.94 -36.20
CA LYS A 403 32.99 72.64 -34.91
C LYS A 403 34.04 72.12 -33.92
N LYS A 404 34.62 70.93 -34.14
CA LYS A 404 35.67 70.36 -33.29
C LYS A 404 37.08 70.51 -33.84
N SER A 405 37.27 70.84 -35.12
CA SER A 405 38.59 71.10 -35.72
C SER A 405 38.96 72.59 -35.82
N SER A 406 38.20 73.47 -35.18
CA SER A 406 38.55 74.89 -34.96
C SER A 406 38.92 75.20 -33.49
N SER A 407 39.39 74.19 -32.76
CA SER A 407 40.31 74.31 -31.60
C SER A 407 41.49 73.38 -31.75
#